data_AF-A0A955E4V2-F1
#
_entry.id   AF-A0A955E4V2-F1
#
_cell.length_a   1.000
_cell.length_b   1.000
_cell.length_c   1.000
_cell.angle_alpha   90.00
_cell.angle_beta   90.00
_cell.angle_gamma   90.00
#
_symmetry.space_group_name_H-M   'P 1'
#
loop_
_entity.id
_entity.type
_entity.pdbx_description
1 polymer ?
#
loop_
_entity_poly.entity_id
_entity_poly.type
_entity_poly.pdbx_seq_one_letter_code
_entity_poly.pdbx_strand_id
1 'polypeptide(L)'
;MSSVLRHRGFSLVEVLIAILVLALGLLGLGAIFPVVISQQRDAVDATQGEVVASTAESLLRGNSEIGNLKYLAGNRAFGKRTSAGIADYEYEWVAAWPTTPGLPLNQYSNWPSVPTFNLQTGAIVLQDIPAGNGNDPTTDAINLRTVPLGARLYPQPHSGEDPRFVWDFVARREPTQDAVQVAIIVRRIDARLPVPRNKTLSDVLTGSNATDVLLPVGIGQTGRPTPSRPGQFTVYSMPQFLGVYVDEDKLDRFYFTDTSGATDTSREFVRKVGQKLLDNTGVVRTVVGVDKDDANGILVDPPFVLANAGEGAGVRPTNLAERASWVRQIVFTPETPVAVRVFTIGDDS
;
A
#
# COMPACT_ATOMS: atom_id res chain seq x y z
N MET A 1 24.53 41.75 -70.79
CA MET A 1 25.10 40.41 -70.55
C MET A 1 24.33 39.77 -69.40
N SER A 2 23.39 38.88 -69.71
CA SER A 2 22.54 38.20 -68.73
C SER A 2 23.20 36.89 -68.29
N SER A 3 23.69 36.85 -67.06
CA SER A 3 24.23 35.66 -66.41
C SER A 3 23.10 34.66 -66.18
N VAL A 4 23.03 33.60 -66.97
CA VAL A 4 22.10 32.49 -66.76
C VAL A 4 22.61 31.68 -65.57
N LEU A 5 22.03 31.93 -64.39
CA LEU A 5 22.29 31.17 -63.16
C LEU A 5 21.81 29.72 -63.36
N ARG A 6 22.74 28.82 -63.69
CA ARG A 6 22.49 27.36 -63.71
C ARG A 6 21.97 26.93 -62.34
N HIS A 7 20.68 26.60 -62.29
CA HIS A 7 20.09 25.94 -61.13
C HIS A 7 20.69 24.54 -61.03
N ARG A 8 21.44 24.29 -59.96
CA ARG A 8 21.92 22.95 -59.61
C ARG A 8 20.74 22.20 -58.99
N GLY A 9 20.26 21.15 -59.66
CA GLY A 9 19.26 20.25 -59.09
C GLY A 9 19.85 19.41 -57.94
N PHE A 10 19.01 19.00 -57.00
CA PHE A 10 19.38 18.11 -55.89
C PHE A 10 19.89 16.77 -56.41
N SER A 11 20.97 16.26 -55.81
CA SER A 11 21.47 14.93 -56.17
C SER A 11 20.62 13.83 -55.55
N LEU A 12 20.55 12.66 -56.19
CA LEU A 12 19.84 11.49 -55.65
C LEU A 12 20.35 11.10 -54.26
N VAL A 13 21.67 11.23 -54.02
CA VAL A 13 22.29 10.97 -52.72
C VAL A 13 21.77 11.94 -51.66
N GLU A 14 21.61 13.22 -52.00
CA GLU A 14 21.11 14.25 -51.10
C GLU A 14 19.65 14.01 -50.68
N VAL A 15 18.80 13.61 -51.63
CA VAL A 15 17.40 13.23 -51.34
C VAL A 15 17.36 11.97 -50.46
N LEU A 16 18.23 10.98 -50.73
CA LEU A 16 18.26 9.75 -49.95
C LEU A 16 18.75 9.98 -48.51
N ILE A 17 19.74 10.85 -48.32
CA ILE A 17 20.18 11.28 -46.99
C ILE A 17 19.06 12.04 -46.27
N ALA A 18 18.36 12.94 -46.96
CA ALA A 18 17.23 13.67 -46.36
C ALA A 18 16.12 12.72 -45.89
N ILE A 19 15.76 11.71 -46.69
CA ILE A 19 14.76 10.70 -46.32
C ILE A 19 15.26 9.86 -45.14
N LEU A 20 16.54 9.46 -45.13
CA LEU A 20 17.12 8.70 -44.03
C LEU A 20 17.07 9.48 -42.71
N VAL A 21 17.47 10.76 -42.72
CA VAL A 21 17.42 11.63 -41.53
C VAL A 21 15.98 11.85 -41.07
N LEU A 22 15.04 12.04 -42.00
CA LEU A 22 13.61 12.15 -41.68
C LEU A 22 13.09 10.86 -41.05
N ALA A 23 13.42 9.70 -41.61
CA ALA A 23 13.00 8.40 -41.07
C ALA A 23 13.55 8.15 -39.66
N LEU A 24 14.82 8.49 -39.41
CA LEU A 24 15.43 8.40 -38.09
C LEU A 24 14.77 9.37 -37.09
N GLY A 25 14.44 10.60 -37.52
CA GLY A 25 13.72 11.57 -36.69
C GLY A 25 12.30 11.09 -36.31
N LEU A 26 11.56 10.55 -37.29
CA LEU A 26 10.23 9.98 -37.05
C LEU A 26 10.27 8.72 -36.16
N LEU A 27 11.31 7.89 -36.29
CA LEU A 27 11.54 6.73 -35.42
C LEU A 27 11.82 7.19 -33.97
N GLY A 28 12.67 8.20 -33.80
CA GLY A 28 12.96 8.78 -32.48
C GLY A 28 11.72 9.35 -31.80
N LEU A 29 10.86 10.04 -32.55
CA LEU A 29 9.59 10.56 -32.04
C LEU A 29 8.61 9.44 -31.66
N GLY A 30 8.54 8.37 -32.45
CA GLY A 30 7.72 7.19 -32.15
C GLY A 30 8.14 6.49 -30.84
N ALA A 31 9.44 6.51 -30.50
CA ALA A 31 9.95 5.91 -29.27
C ALA A 31 9.62 6.71 -28.00
N ILE A 32 9.35 8.02 -28.11
CA ILE A 32 9.09 8.91 -26.95
C ILE A 32 7.64 8.80 -26.47
N PHE A 33 6.68 8.57 -27.37
CA PHE A 33 5.26 8.58 -27.02
C PHE A 33 4.85 7.59 -25.90
N PRO A 34 5.31 6.33 -25.90
CA PRO A 34 4.95 5.40 -24.82
C PRO A 34 5.42 5.88 -23.45
N VAL A 35 6.61 6.49 -23.38
CA VAL A 35 7.17 7.04 -22.13
C VAL A 35 6.31 8.21 -21.63
N VAL A 36 5.95 9.13 -22.52
CA VAL A 36 5.10 10.28 -22.18
C VAL A 36 3.71 9.83 -21.71
N ILE A 37 3.11 8.83 -22.36
CA ILE A 37 1.80 8.28 -21.93
C ILE A 37 1.90 7.64 -20.54
N SER A 38 2.97 6.89 -20.27
CA SER A 38 3.19 6.32 -18.94
C SER A 38 3.33 7.42 -17.89
N GLN A 39 4.17 8.43 -18.14
CA GLN A 39 4.38 9.54 -17.22
C GLN A 39 3.10 10.36 -16.98
N GLN A 40 2.33 10.64 -18.03
CA GLN A 40 1.05 11.34 -17.91
C GLN A 40 0.06 10.52 -17.08
N ARG A 41 0.00 9.21 -17.33
CA ARG A 41 -0.83 8.31 -16.54
C ARG A 41 -0.39 8.32 -15.08
N ASP A 42 0.88 8.13 -14.79
CA ASP A 42 1.42 8.14 -13.43
C ASP A 42 1.16 9.47 -12.70
N ALA A 43 1.22 10.61 -13.41
CA ALA A 43 0.91 11.93 -12.87
C ALA A 43 -0.59 12.11 -12.55
N VAL A 44 -1.48 11.69 -13.46
CA VAL A 44 -2.94 11.69 -13.23
C VAL A 44 -3.29 10.79 -12.05
N ASP A 45 -2.65 9.63 -12.02
CA ASP A 45 -2.82 8.60 -11.02
C ASP A 45 -2.41 9.12 -9.64
N ALA A 46 -1.21 9.70 -9.51
CA ALA A 46 -0.73 10.31 -8.28
C ALA A 46 -1.68 11.40 -7.78
N THR A 47 -2.15 12.28 -8.68
CA THR A 47 -3.10 13.35 -8.34
C THR A 47 -4.42 12.81 -7.83
N GLN A 48 -5.01 11.83 -8.53
CA GLN A 48 -6.25 11.19 -8.10
C GLN A 48 -6.07 10.41 -6.81
N GLY A 49 -4.94 9.71 -6.65
CA GLY A 49 -4.59 8.96 -5.45
C GLY A 49 -4.56 9.85 -4.21
N GLU A 50 -4.04 11.07 -4.33
CA GLU A 50 -4.04 12.04 -3.24
C GLU A 50 -5.45 12.52 -2.87
N VAL A 51 -6.31 12.74 -3.86
CA VAL A 51 -7.73 13.06 -3.64
C VAL A 51 -8.44 11.91 -2.91
N VAL A 52 -8.19 10.66 -3.31
CA VAL A 52 -8.75 9.48 -2.64
C VAL A 52 -8.25 9.40 -1.20
N ALA A 53 -6.94 9.58 -0.97
CA ALA A 53 -6.35 9.55 0.37
C ALA A 53 -6.94 10.63 1.27
N SER A 54 -7.15 11.84 0.75
CA SER A 54 -7.77 12.93 1.49
C SER A 54 -9.25 12.68 1.80
N THR A 55 -9.98 12.06 0.87
CA THR A 55 -11.38 11.68 1.08
C THR A 55 -11.49 10.60 2.14
N ALA A 56 -10.63 9.58 2.08
CA ALA A 56 -10.53 8.52 3.06
C ALA A 56 -10.14 9.05 4.44
N GLU A 57 -9.19 10.00 4.54
CA GLU A 57 -8.85 10.67 5.79
C GLU A 57 -10.07 11.40 6.37
N SER A 58 -10.76 12.20 5.56
CA SER A 58 -11.97 12.90 6.00
C SER A 58 -13.04 11.94 6.48
N LEU A 59 -13.19 10.79 5.83
CA LEU A 59 -14.13 9.75 6.21
C LEU A 59 -13.77 9.13 7.57
N LEU A 60 -12.50 8.77 7.76
CA LEU A 60 -11.99 8.15 8.98
C LEU A 60 -11.94 9.12 10.17
N ARG A 61 -11.77 10.42 9.92
CA ARG A 61 -11.84 11.47 10.95
C ARG A 61 -13.29 11.83 11.32
N GLY A 62 -14.15 11.96 10.32
CA GLY A 62 -15.47 12.57 10.46
C GLY A 62 -16.59 11.60 10.84
N ASN A 63 -16.46 10.31 10.53
CA ASN A 63 -17.62 9.43 10.53
C ASN A 63 -17.61 8.37 11.65
N SER A 64 -18.56 8.45 12.57
CA SER A 64 -18.83 7.38 13.54
C SER A 64 -19.50 6.15 12.92
N GLU A 65 -20.09 6.25 11.72
CA GLU A 65 -20.93 5.20 11.14
C GLU A 65 -20.15 4.13 10.37
N ILE A 66 -18.99 4.46 9.81
CA ILE A 66 -18.17 3.52 9.02
C ILE A 66 -17.07 2.87 9.88
N GLY A 67 -16.66 3.54 10.95
CA GLY A 67 -15.68 3.04 11.90
C GLY A 67 -15.07 4.19 12.68
N ASN A 68 -15.42 4.31 13.96
CA ASN A 68 -14.88 5.37 14.81
C ASN A 68 -13.45 5.01 15.28
N LEU A 69 -12.44 5.54 14.60
CA LEU A 69 -11.04 5.30 14.97
C LEU A 69 -10.64 5.94 16.31
N LYS A 70 -11.45 6.84 16.90
CA LYS A 70 -11.22 7.33 18.27
C LYS A 70 -11.29 6.19 19.29
N TYR A 71 -12.00 5.10 18.99
CA TYR A 71 -11.95 3.90 19.82
C TYR A 71 -10.56 3.29 19.87
N LEU A 72 -9.77 3.37 18.79
CA LEU A 72 -8.39 2.89 18.79
C LEU A 72 -7.52 3.77 19.70
N ALA A 73 -7.71 5.10 19.64
CA ALA A 73 -6.98 6.04 20.49
C ALA A 73 -7.26 5.78 21.98
N GLY A 74 -8.53 5.73 22.38
CA GLY A 74 -8.90 5.48 23.79
C GLY A 74 -8.60 4.06 24.29
N ASN A 75 -8.32 3.11 23.41
CA ASN A 75 -8.06 1.73 23.80
C ASN A 75 -6.59 1.54 24.15
N ARG A 76 -6.23 1.55 25.44
CA ARG A 76 -4.85 1.34 25.94
C ARG A 76 -4.21 -0.01 25.61
N ALA A 77 -4.97 -1.00 25.15
CA ALA A 77 -4.47 -2.29 24.72
C ALA A 77 -4.10 -2.33 23.22
N PHE A 78 -4.55 -1.34 22.44
CA PHE A 78 -4.20 -1.22 21.02
C PHE A 78 -2.67 -1.26 20.83
N GLY A 79 -2.22 -2.10 19.91
CA GLY A 79 -0.79 -2.31 19.59
C GLY A 79 0.00 -3.13 20.62
N LYS A 80 -0.60 -3.52 21.76
CA LYS A 80 0.10 -4.31 22.78
C LYS A 80 -0.08 -5.80 22.53
N ARG A 81 1.05 -6.51 22.44
CA ARG A 81 1.06 -7.98 22.41
C ARG A 81 0.97 -8.52 23.84
N THR A 82 -0.09 -9.23 24.17
CA THR A 82 -0.39 -9.66 25.56
C THR A 82 0.49 -10.80 26.07
N SER A 83 1.20 -11.50 25.19
CA SER A 83 2.06 -12.62 25.58
C SER A 83 3.38 -12.13 26.20
N ALA A 84 3.45 -12.18 27.54
CA ALA A 84 4.65 -12.19 28.40
C ALA A 84 5.30 -10.85 28.85
N GLY A 85 4.55 -9.75 29.00
CA GLY A 85 5.08 -8.54 29.68
C GLY A 85 6.10 -7.76 28.84
N ILE A 86 6.08 -7.96 27.53
CA ILE A 86 6.99 -7.38 26.58
C ILE A 86 6.22 -6.29 25.81
N ALA A 87 6.42 -5.01 26.16
CA ALA A 87 5.82 -3.83 25.49
C ALA A 87 6.40 -3.57 24.07
N ASP A 88 6.95 -4.59 23.40
CA ASP A 88 7.87 -4.43 22.27
C ASP A 88 7.26 -3.87 20.98
N TYR A 89 5.92 -3.86 20.86
CA TYR A 89 5.23 -3.64 19.58
C TYR A 89 4.30 -2.43 19.56
N GLU A 90 4.24 -1.63 20.64
CA GLU A 90 3.25 -0.56 20.79
C GLU A 90 3.32 0.51 19.67
N TYR A 91 4.50 0.69 19.07
CA TYR A 91 4.76 1.70 18.02
C TYR A 91 4.95 1.13 16.62
N GLU A 92 4.74 -0.18 16.43
CA GLU A 92 4.75 -0.80 15.11
C GLU A 92 3.41 -0.60 14.40
N TRP A 93 3.48 -0.57 13.08
CA TRP A 93 2.28 -0.64 12.26
C TRP A 93 1.66 -2.01 12.39
N VAL A 94 0.36 -2.04 12.68
CA VAL A 94 -0.37 -3.28 12.91
C VAL A 94 -1.55 -3.40 11.95
N ALA A 95 -1.62 -4.56 11.30
CA ALA A 95 -2.81 -5.11 10.70
C ALA A 95 -2.74 -6.62 10.86
N ALA A 96 -3.81 -7.23 11.36
CA ALA A 96 -3.84 -8.67 11.54
C ALA A 96 -4.41 -9.38 10.32
N TRP A 97 -3.77 -10.50 10.02
CA TRP A 97 -4.28 -11.51 9.11
C TRP A 97 -5.48 -12.17 9.80
N PRO A 98 -6.66 -12.26 9.16
CA PRO A 98 -7.64 -13.20 9.66
C PRO A 98 -7.01 -14.58 9.47
N THR A 99 -7.21 -15.47 10.44
CA THR A 99 -6.79 -16.85 10.26
C THR A 99 -7.37 -17.39 8.96
N THR A 100 -6.55 -18.11 8.21
CA THR A 100 -6.93 -18.83 6.99
C THR A 100 -8.32 -19.46 7.17
N PRO A 101 -9.24 -19.38 6.19
CA PRO A 101 -10.51 -20.07 6.28
C PRO A 101 -10.30 -21.55 6.60
N GLY A 102 -10.71 -21.99 7.79
CA GLY A 102 -10.55 -23.38 8.26
C GLY A 102 -9.42 -23.64 9.26
N LEU A 103 -8.60 -22.66 9.64
CA LEU A 103 -7.72 -22.76 10.81
C LEU A 103 -8.33 -21.99 11.99
N PRO A 104 -8.42 -22.58 13.20
CA PRO A 104 -9.01 -21.92 14.36
C PRO A 104 -8.28 -20.60 14.67
N LEU A 105 -9.04 -19.56 15.01
CA LEU A 105 -8.65 -18.17 15.34
C LEU A 105 -7.57 -18.01 16.45
N ASN A 106 -6.92 -19.08 16.91
CA ASN A 106 -6.21 -19.10 18.18
C ASN A 106 -4.76 -18.57 18.14
N GLN A 107 -4.11 -18.43 16.99
CA GLN A 107 -2.69 -18.01 16.96
C GLN A 107 -2.49 -16.49 17.08
N TYR A 108 -3.52 -15.69 16.78
CA TYR A 108 -3.50 -14.23 16.98
C TYR A 108 -4.46 -13.75 18.07
N SER A 109 -4.94 -14.66 18.92
CA SER A 109 -5.63 -14.37 20.19
C SER A 109 -4.88 -13.40 21.11
N ASN A 110 -3.62 -13.06 20.79
CA ASN A 110 -2.71 -12.27 21.62
C ASN A 110 -2.55 -10.81 21.14
N TRP A 111 -3.21 -10.40 20.05
CA TRP A 111 -3.23 -9.02 19.55
C TRP A 111 -4.65 -8.45 19.66
N PRO A 112 -5.14 -8.16 20.88
CA PRO A 112 -6.45 -7.55 21.02
C PRO A 112 -6.49 -6.21 20.29
N SER A 113 -7.55 -6.01 19.51
CA SER A 113 -7.98 -4.71 18.99
C SER A 113 -7.21 -4.08 17.83
N VAL A 114 -6.53 -4.86 16.99
CA VAL A 114 -5.94 -4.33 15.74
C VAL A 114 -6.94 -4.41 14.57
N PRO A 115 -6.81 -3.57 13.53
CA PRO A 115 -7.60 -3.72 12.30
C PRO A 115 -7.32 -5.09 11.68
N THR A 116 -8.38 -5.81 11.33
CA THR A 116 -8.31 -7.13 10.68
C THR A 116 -8.96 -7.05 9.31
N PHE A 117 -8.38 -7.70 8.32
CA PHE A 117 -8.96 -7.77 6.98
C PHE A 117 -9.79 -9.03 6.86
N ASN A 118 -10.93 -9.02 6.18
CA ASN A 118 -11.59 -10.24 5.75
C ASN A 118 -11.03 -10.61 4.36
N LEU A 119 -10.32 -11.72 4.27
CA LEU A 119 -9.64 -12.12 3.03
C LEU A 119 -10.58 -12.51 1.89
N GLN A 120 -11.84 -12.84 2.18
CA GLN A 120 -12.83 -13.22 1.18
C GLN A 120 -13.64 -12.04 0.67
N THR A 121 -13.94 -11.07 1.54
CA THR A 121 -14.79 -9.92 1.18
C THR A 121 -14.01 -8.62 1.04
N GLY A 122 -12.75 -8.60 1.49
CA GLY A 122 -11.96 -7.39 1.62
C GLY A 122 -12.40 -6.46 2.75
N ALA A 123 -13.48 -6.71 3.49
CA ALA A 123 -13.92 -5.79 4.56
C ALA A 123 -12.83 -5.62 5.63
N ILE A 124 -12.73 -4.43 6.25
CA ILE A 124 -11.84 -4.20 7.40
C ILE A 124 -12.70 -4.22 8.65
N VAL A 125 -12.38 -5.09 9.60
CA VAL A 125 -13.05 -5.20 10.90
C VAL A 125 -12.13 -4.65 11.98
N LEU A 126 -12.59 -3.63 12.69
CA LEU A 126 -11.95 -3.08 13.87
C LEU A 126 -12.29 -4.00 15.06
N GLN A 127 -11.39 -4.94 15.38
CA GLN A 127 -11.69 -6.02 16.32
C GLN A 127 -11.99 -5.51 17.75
N ASP A 128 -12.93 -6.19 18.41
CA ASP A 128 -13.40 -5.90 19.75
C ASP A 128 -12.29 -5.94 20.82
N ILE A 129 -12.40 -5.04 21.80
CA ILE A 129 -11.79 -5.20 23.12
C ILE A 129 -12.60 -6.30 23.81
N PRO A 130 -11.98 -7.28 24.48
CA PRO A 130 -12.72 -8.24 25.29
C PRO A 130 -13.68 -7.47 26.20
N ALA A 131 -14.98 -7.78 26.11
CA ALA A 131 -15.99 -7.19 26.97
C ALA A 131 -15.57 -7.42 28.43
N GLY A 132 -14.97 -6.40 29.05
CA GLY A 132 -14.42 -6.52 30.40
C GLY A 132 -15.46 -6.91 31.45
N ASN A 133 -16.75 -6.88 31.09
CA ASN A 133 -17.88 -7.15 31.99
C ASN A 133 -18.79 -8.30 31.54
N GLY A 134 -18.38 -9.17 30.60
CA GLY A 134 -19.18 -10.37 30.26
C GLY A 134 -20.52 -10.12 29.55
N ASN A 135 -20.80 -8.88 29.13
CA ASN A 135 -21.92 -8.58 28.25
C ASN A 135 -21.48 -8.76 26.80
N ASP A 136 -22.07 -9.75 26.14
CA ASP A 136 -21.93 -9.99 24.71
C ASP A 136 -22.26 -8.69 23.95
N PRO A 137 -21.38 -8.14 23.10
CA PRO A 137 -21.71 -6.97 22.31
C PRO A 137 -22.95 -7.27 21.45
N THR A 138 -24.00 -6.45 21.59
CA THR A 138 -25.18 -6.53 20.73
C THR A 138 -24.75 -6.42 19.26
N THR A 139 -25.43 -7.12 18.34
CA THR A 139 -25.15 -7.12 16.89
C THR A 139 -24.98 -5.73 16.28
N ASP A 140 -25.66 -4.72 16.83
CA ASP A 140 -25.55 -3.32 16.40
C ASP A 140 -24.15 -2.71 16.67
N ALA A 141 -23.44 -3.17 17.71
CA ALA A 141 -22.09 -2.74 18.01
C ALA A 141 -21.03 -3.32 17.05
N ILE A 142 -21.33 -4.42 16.35
CA ILE A 142 -20.44 -5.07 15.38
C ILE A 142 -20.48 -4.35 14.03
N ASN A 143 -21.67 -3.91 13.59
CA ASN A 143 -21.84 -3.20 12.32
C ASN A 143 -21.17 -1.81 12.31
N LEU A 144 -21.10 -1.14 13.46
CA LEU A 144 -20.38 0.14 13.64
C LEU A 144 -18.84 0.03 13.57
N ARG A 145 -18.31 -1.18 13.37
CA ARG A 145 -16.86 -1.48 13.44
C ARG A 145 -16.31 -2.11 12.19
N THR A 146 -17.13 -2.27 11.16
CA THR A 146 -16.71 -2.83 9.88
C THR A 146 -16.69 -1.71 8.86
N VAL A 147 -15.52 -1.48 8.26
CA VAL A 147 -15.38 -0.66 7.06
C VAL A 147 -15.61 -1.58 5.86
N PRO A 148 -16.80 -1.59 5.24
CA PRO A 148 -17.10 -2.49 4.13
C PRO A 148 -16.26 -2.13 2.91
N LEU A 149 -15.99 -3.12 2.06
CA LEU A 149 -15.20 -2.89 0.84
C LEU A 149 -15.78 -1.77 -0.03
N GLY A 150 -17.10 -1.72 -0.21
CA GLY A 150 -17.77 -0.71 -1.03
C GLY A 150 -17.47 0.73 -0.60
N ALA A 151 -17.40 1.00 0.72
CA ALA A 151 -17.05 2.33 1.24
C ALA A 151 -15.60 2.73 0.95
N ARG A 152 -14.74 1.74 0.64
CA ARG A 152 -13.31 1.94 0.36
C ARG A 152 -13.00 2.15 -1.13
N LEU A 153 -14.01 2.13 -1.98
CA LEU A 153 -13.88 2.30 -3.42
C LEU A 153 -13.98 3.77 -3.82
N TYR A 154 -13.19 4.17 -4.81
CA TYR A 154 -13.23 5.52 -5.37
C TYR A 154 -13.09 5.52 -6.90
N PRO A 155 -13.94 6.22 -7.66
CA PRO A 155 -15.19 6.86 -7.22
C PRO A 155 -16.13 5.87 -6.51
N GLN A 156 -17.09 6.40 -5.74
CA GLN A 156 -18.01 5.55 -4.98
C GLN A 156 -18.83 4.65 -5.93
N PRO A 157 -19.11 3.39 -5.55
CA PRO A 157 -19.88 2.48 -6.39
C PRO A 157 -21.24 3.07 -6.77
N HIS A 158 -21.65 2.87 -8.02
CA HIS A 158 -22.92 3.39 -8.57
C HIS A 158 -23.06 4.93 -8.58
N SER A 159 -21.96 5.67 -8.46
CA SER A 159 -21.96 7.15 -8.57
C SER A 159 -22.10 7.67 -10.02
N GLY A 160 -22.16 6.78 -11.00
CA GLY A 160 -22.13 7.09 -12.43
C GLY A 160 -20.76 6.87 -13.09
N GLU A 161 -19.71 6.70 -12.29
CA GLU A 161 -18.38 6.29 -12.74
C GLU A 161 -17.98 4.94 -12.11
N ASP A 162 -17.23 4.12 -12.86
CA ASP A 162 -16.69 2.88 -12.32
C ASP A 162 -15.55 3.17 -11.32
N PRO A 163 -15.51 2.46 -10.18
CA PRO A 163 -14.40 2.55 -9.24
C PRO A 163 -13.04 2.30 -9.91
N ARG A 164 -12.04 3.11 -9.60
CA ARG A 164 -10.67 2.99 -10.14
C ARG A 164 -9.64 2.70 -9.06
N PHE A 165 -9.96 3.08 -7.83
CA PHE A 165 -9.09 2.94 -6.67
C PHE A 165 -9.80 2.22 -5.53
N VAL A 166 -9.00 1.52 -4.73
CA VAL A 166 -9.38 1.04 -3.41
C VAL A 166 -8.37 1.59 -2.41
N TRP A 167 -8.84 2.02 -1.24
CA TRP A 167 -7.96 2.45 -0.17
C TRP A 167 -8.03 1.50 1.02
N ASP A 168 -6.88 1.23 1.61
CA ASP A 168 -6.71 0.49 2.86
C ASP A 168 -6.15 1.40 3.93
N PHE A 169 -6.10 0.91 5.16
CA PHE A 169 -5.30 1.57 6.18
C PHE A 169 -4.61 0.56 7.10
N VAL A 170 -3.51 1.02 7.68
CA VAL A 170 -2.89 0.44 8.86
C VAL A 170 -2.85 1.49 9.95
N ALA A 171 -2.75 1.06 11.19
CA ALA A 171 -2.70 1.98 12.33
C ALA A 171 -1.59 1.58 13.29
N ARG A 172 -1.15 2.53 14.10
CA ARG A 172 -0.20 2.33 15.21
C ARG A 172 -0.42 3.40 16.28
N ARG A 173 0.13 3.21 17.48
CA ARG A 173 0.18 4.32 18.42
C ARG A 173 1.16 5.38 17.96
N GLU A 174 0.78 6.62 18.20
CA GLU A 174 1.69 7.74 18.16
C GLU A 174 2.67 7.63 19.36
N PRO A 175 3.99 7.73 19.17
CA PRO A 175 4.95 7.49 20.26
C PRO A 175 4.97 8.51 21.39
N THR A 176 4.52 9.74 21.13
CA THR A 176 4.65 10.91 22.00
C THR A 176 3.36 11.33 22.70
N GLN A 177 2.21 10.81 22.27
CA GLN A 177 0.86 11.23 22.66
C GLN A 177 -0.07 10.02 22.81
N ASP A 178 -1.18 10.18 23.54
CA ASP A 178 -2.27 9.19 23.58
C ASP A 178 -3.14 9.30 22.31
N ALA A 179 -2.48 9.10 21.17
CA ALA A 179 -3.05 9.23 19.83
C ALA A 179 -2.72 8.00 18.98
N VAL A 180 -3.43 7.85 17.88
CA VAL A 180 -3.22 6.80 16.89
C VAL A 180 -2.80 7.46 15.59
N GLN A 181 -1.68 7.01 15.05
CA GLN A 181 -1.32 7.30 13.67
C GLN A 181 -1.98 6.29 12.75
N VAL A 182 -2.53 6.79 11.66
CA VAL A 182 -3.20 6.01 10.62
C VAL A 182 -2.49 6.29 9.32
N ALA A 183 -2.16 5.25 8.58
CA ALA A 183 -1.65 5.38 7.24
C ALA A 183 -2.64 4.80 6.23
N ILE A 184 -3.10 5.65 5.33
CA ILE A 184 -3.98 5.29 4.22
C ILE A 184 -3.11 4.88 3.04
N ILE A 185 -3.42 3.74 2.44
CA ILE A 185 -2.72 3.20 1.27
C ILE A 185 -3.71 3.13 0.13
N VAL A 186 -3.50 3.92 -0.92
CA VAL A 186 -4.38 3.96 -2.09
C VAL A 186 -3.79 3.13 -3.22
N ARG A 187 -4.58 2.20 -3.75
CA ARG A 187 -4.17 1.28 -4.81
C ARG A 187 -5.12 1.33 -6.00
N ARG A 188 -4.58 0.99 -7.16
CA ARG A 188 -5.39 0.77 -8.37
C ARG A 188 -6.16 -0.54 -8.23
N ILE A 189 -7.40 -0.53 -8.69
CA ILE A 189 -8.15 -1.76 -8.94
C ILE A 189 -7.52 -2.48 -10.13
N ASP A 190 -7.39 -3.81 -10.06
CA ASP A 190 -6.81 -4.60 -11.15
C ASP A 190 -7.69 -4.49 -12.40
N ALA A 191 -7.15 -3.87 -13.46
CA ALA A 191 -7.86 -3.67 -14.72
C ALA A 191 -8.18 -4.98 -15.47
N ARG A 192 -7.63 -6.12 -15.02
CA ARG A 192 -7.85 -7.44 -15.61
C ARG A 192 -9.01 -8.20 -14.96
N LEU A 193 -9.75 -7.58 -14.04
CA LEU A 193 -10.92 -8.19 -13.42
C LEU A 193 -11.99 -8.52 -14.49
N PRO A 194 -12.53 -9.75 -14.49
CA PRO A 194 -13.54 -10.14 -15.46
C PRO A 194 -14.90 -9.53 -15.10
N VAL A 195 -15.32 -8.49 -15.81
CA VAL A 195 -16.65 -7.89 -15.65
C VAL A 195 -17.62 -8.55 -16.65
N PRO A 196 -18.68 -9.25 -16.19
CA PRO A 196 -19.71 -9.79 -17.09
C PRO A 196 -20.39 -8.69 -17.91
N ARG A 197 -20.81 -9.00 -19.15
CA ARG A 197 -21.39 -8.01 -20.08
C ARG A 197 -22.64 -7.28 -19.56
N ASN A 198 -23.32 -7.84 -18.57
CA ASN A 198 -24.55 -7.30 -17.97
C ASN A 198 -24.34 -6.73 -16.56
N LYS A 199 -23.09 -6.56 -16.12
CA LYS A 199 -22.71 -5.97 -14.84
C LYS A 199 -21.72 -4.85 -15.08
N THR A 200 -21.74 -3.86 -14.20
CA THR A 200 -20.71 -2.83 -14.08
C THR A 200 -19.57 -3.33 -13.20
N LEU A 201 -18.44 -2.61 -13.17
CA LEU A 201 -17.38 -2.91 -12.21
C LEU A 201 -17.88 -2.71 -10.77
N SER A 202 -18.73 -1.70 -10.55
CA SER A 202 -19.40 -1.50 -9.25
C SER A 202 -20.17 -2.76 -8.82
N ASP A 203 -21.01 -3.32 -9.68
CA ASP A 203 -21.86 -4.48 -9.34
C ASP A 203 -21.05 -5.72 -8.92
N VAL A 204 -19.90 -5.96 -9.56
CA VAL A 204 -19.04 -7.11 -9.23
C VAL A 204 -18.18 -6.87 -7.99
N LEU A 205 -17.89 -5.61 -7.62
CA LEU A 205 -17.12 -5.30 -6.42
C LEU A 205 -17.99 -5.18 -5.16
N THR A 206 -19.28 -4.84 -5.30
CA THR A 206 -20.20 -4.61 -4.18
C THR A 206 -21.34 -5.64 -4.06
N GLY A 207 -21.38 -6.64 -4.95
CA GLY A 207 -22.46 -7.62 -5.03
C GLY A 207 -22.80 -8.28 -3.69
N SER A 208 -24.07 -8.65 -3.51
CA SER A 208 -24.58 -9.23 -2.24
C SER A 208 -24.22 -10.71 -2.06
N ASN A 209 -23.91 -11.43 -3.13
CA ASN A 209 -23.55 -12.84 -3.09
C ASN A 209 -22.04 -12.97 -3.05
N ALA A 210 -21.49 -13.56 -1.98
CA ALA A 210 -20.05 -13.75 -1.81
C ALA A 210 -19.37 -14.50 -2.98
N THR A 211 -20.12 -15.32 -3.72
CA THR A 211 -19.63 -16.05 -4.92
C THR A 211 -19.45 -15.16 -6.15
N ASP A 212 -20.11 -14.00 -6.17
CA ASP A 212 -20.11 -13.05 -7.28
C ASP A 212 -19.18 -11.86 -7.02
N VAL A 213 -18.76 -11.65 -5.78
CA VAL A 213 -17.89 -10.54 -5.38
C VAL A 213 -16.48 -10.81 -5.86
N LEU A 214 -15.99 -9.92 -6.73
CA LEU A 214 -14.59 -9.84 -7.10
C LEU A 214 -13.85 -8.94 -6.13
N LEU A 215 -12.61 -9.32 -5.83
CA LEU A 215 -11.72 -8.50 -5.03
C LEU A 215 -11.02 -7.46 -5.93
N PRO A 216 -11.01 -6.17 -5.57
CA PRO A 216 -10.40 -5.14 -6.41
C PRO A 216 -8.89 -5.34 -6.57
N VAL A 217 -8.28 -5.95 -5.56
CA VAL A 217 -6.87 -6.31 -5.47
C VAL A 217 -6.81 -7.68 -4.78
N GLY A 218 -6.16 -8.63 -5.44
CA GLY A 218 -6.15 -10.02 -5.03
C GLY A 218 -4.76 -10.62 -5.13
N ILE A 219 -4.45 -11.54 -4.24
CA ILE A 219 -3.26 -12.38 -4.33
C ILE A 219 -3.67 -13.85 -4.49
N GLY A 220 -2.92 -14.57 -5.32
CA GLY A 220 -3.06 -16.03 -5.45
C GLY A 220 -2.36 -16.78 -4.30
N GLN A 221 -2.38 -18.11 -4.36
CA GLN A 221 -1.70 -18.98 -3.39
C GLN A 221 -0.19 -18.74 -3.27
N THR A 222 0.44 -18.19 -4.31
CA THR A 222 1.87 -17.84 -4.34
C THR A 222 2.17 -16.47 -3.72
N GLY A 223 1.14 -15.76 -3.22
CA GLY A 223 1.25 -14.37 -2.74
C GLY A 223 1.38 -13.33 -3.87
N ARG A 224 1.37 -13.75 -5.14
CA ARG A 224 1.51 -12.84 -6.29
C ARG A 224 0.18 -12.16 -6.63
N PRO A 225 0.20 -10.86 -6.98
CA PRO A 225 -0.97 -10.14 -7.49
C PRO A 225 -1.64 -10.89 -8.63
N THR A 226 -2.91 -11.26 -8.43
CA THR A 226 -3.69 -12.07 -9.36
C THR A 226 -5.10 -11.50 -9.41
N PRO A 227 -5.69 -11.29 -10.61
CA PRO A 227 -7.06 -10.81 -10.71
C PRO A 227 -7.99 -11.83 -10.05
N SER A 228 -8.92 -11.34 -9.23
CA SER A 228 -9.97 -12.17 -8.65
C SER A 228 -10.84 -12.75 -9.77
N ARG A 229 -11.13 -14.05 -9.69
CA ARG A 229 -11.97 -14.77 -10.67
C ARG A 229 -12.87 -15.75 -9.94
N PRO A 230 -14.12 -15.94 -10.42
CA PRO A 230 -15.00 -16.97 -9.87
C PRO A 230 -14.35 -18.35 -9.97
N GLY A 231 -14.40 -19.13 -8.88
CA GLY A 231 -13.85 -20.49 -8.82
C GLY A 231 -12.32 -20.59 -8.68
N GLN A 232 -11.58 -19.49 -8.72
CA GLN A 232 -10.15 -19.46 -8.45
C GLN A 232 -9.90 -19.04 -7.00
N PHE A 233 -9.03 -19.77 -6.29
CA PHE A 233 -8.60 -19.36 -4.96
C PHE A 233 -7.77 -18.08 -5.05
N THR A 234 -8.41 -16.96 -4.72
CA THR A 234 -7.82 -15.63 -4.62
C THR A 234 -8.27 -15.05 -3.29
N VAL A 235 -7.36 -14.41 -2.57
CA VAL A 235 -7.68 -13.69 -1.34
C VAL A 235 -7.33 -12.22 -1.48
N TYR A 236 -7.91 -11.39 -0.63
CA TYR A 236 -7.66 -9.95 -0.65
C TYR A 236 -6.18 -9.67 -0.40
N SER A 237 -5.59 -8.84 -1.26
CA SER A 237 -4.21 -8.37 -1.11
C SER A 237 -4.19 -7.34 0.02
N MET A 238 -3.90 -7.70 1.27
CA MET A 238 -3.82 -6.72 2.37
C MET A 238 -2.42 -6.07 2.46
N PRO A 239 -2.27 -4.95 3.18
CA PRO A 239 -0.96 -4.42 3.55
C PRO A 239 -0.10 -5.48 4.26
N GLN A 240 1.16 -5.57 3.87
CA GLN A 240 2.14 -6.52 4.38
C GLN A 240 3.22 -5.79 5.17
N PHE A 241 3.91 -6.53 6.04
CA PHE A 241 4.95 -6.02 6.92
C PHE A 241 6.24 -6.79 6.65
N LEU A 242 7.37 -6.10 6.69
CA LEU A 242 8.67 -6.73 6.57
C LEU A 242 9.65 -6.09 7.55
N GLY A 243 10.44 -6.94 8.22
CA GLY A 243 11.51 -6.52 9.10
C GLY A 243 12.70 -6.00 8.28
N VAL A 244 13.18 -4.82 8.65
CA VAL A 244 14.29 -4.14 7.99
C VAL A 244 15.24 -3.54 9.02
N TYR A 245 16.44 -3.13 8.61
CA TYR A 245 17.31 -2.26 9.38
C TYR A 245 18.00 -1.26 8.44
N VAL A 246 18.49 -0.16 9.02
CA VAL A 246 19.22 0.89 8.31
C VAL A 246 20.63 0.94 8.87
N ASP A 247 21.62 0.87 7.98
CA ASP A 247 23.04 1.01 8.29
C ASP A 247 23.36 2.50 8.47
N GLU A 248 24.05 2.86 9.55
CA GLU A 248 24.42 4.24 9.88
C GLU A 248 25.33 4.88 8.83
N ASP A 249 26.14 4.07 8.14
CA ASP A 249 27.04 4.52 7.09
C ASP A 249 26.32 4.68 5.73
N LYS A 250 25.09 4.15 5.60
CA LYS A 250 24.33 4.09 4.33
C LYS A 250 22.87 4.46 4.54
N LEU A 251 22.64 5.71 4.91
CA LEU A 251 21.32 6.26 5.18
C LEU A 251 20.38 6.32 3.96
N ASP A 252 20.84 6.02 2.75
CA ASP A 252 19.99 5.88 1.56
C ASP A 252 19.46 4.46 1.35
N ARG A 253 19.72 3.53 2.29
CA ARG A 253 19.43 2.11 2.14
C ARG A 253 18.74 1.52 3.35
N PHE A 254 17.95 0.48 3.10
CA PHE A 254 17.59 -0.47 4.15
C PHE A 254 17.88 -1.89 3.69
N TYR A 255 18.05 -2.76 4.68
CA TYR A 255 18.43 -4.16 4.53
C TYR A 255 17.40 -5.05 5.21
N PHE A 256 17.02 -6.16 4.58
CA PHE A 256 16.06 -7.11 5.15
C PHE A 256 16.66 -7.85 6.35
N THR A 257 15.93 -7.94 7.48
CA THR A 257 16.41 -8.61 8.70
C THR A 257 16.26 -10.12 8.68
N ASP A 258 15.28 -10.62 7.93
CA ASP A 258 15.07 -12.06 7.79
C ASP A 258 16.02 -12.58 6.70
N THR A 259 16.78 -13.63 6.97
CA THR A 259 17.60 -14.35 5.98
C THR A 259 17.21 -15.82 5.88
N SER A 260 16.11 -16.22 6.55
CA SER A 260 15.64 -17.61 6.50
C SER A 260 15.35 -17.97 5.03
N GLY A 261 16.03 -19.00 4.54
CA GLY A 261 16.15 -19.32 3.11
C GLY A 261 14.88 -19.79 2.40
N ALA A 262 13.69 -19.55 2.97
CA ALA A 262 12.43 -19.70 2.27
C ALA A 262 12.26 -18.54 1.27
N THR A 263 11.70 -18.82 0.10
CA THR A 263 11.38 -17.80 -0.92
C THR A 263 10.26 -16.89 -0.41
N ASP A 264 10.62 -15.91 0.41
CA ASP A 264 9.75 -14.82 0.83
C ASP A 264 9.49 -13.89 -0.35
N THR A 265 8.34 -14.07 -1.00
CA THR A 265 7.91 -13.28 -2.17
C THR A 265 7.69 -11.80 -1.83
N SER A 266 7.57 -11.45 -0.55
CA SER A 266 7.48 -10.07 -0.06
C SER A 266 8.66 -9.21 -0.54
N ARG A 267 9.87 -9.77 -0.57
CA ARG A 267 11.07 -9.05 -1.02
C ARG A 267 11.03 -8.71 -2.50
N GLU A 268 10.44 -9.58 -3.32
CA GLU A 268 10.25 -9.32 -4.75
C GLU A 268 9.36 -8.09 -4.96
N PHE A 269 8.32 -7.93 -4.13
CA PHE A 269 7.43 -6.77 -4.22
C PHE A 269 8.08 -5.48 -3.73
N VAL A 270 8.79 -5.56 -2.60
CA VAL A 270 9.47 -4.39 -2.00
C VAL A 270 10.58 -3.85 -2.89
N ARG A 271 11.27 -4.68 -3.69
CA ARG A 271 12.37 -4.25 -4.58
C ARG A 271 11.94 -3.47 -5.83
N LYS A 272 10.65 -3.35 -6.11
CA LYS A 272 10.18 -2.68 -7.34
C LYS A 272 10.51 -1.18 -7.27
N VAL A 273 11.20 -0.66 -8.28
CA VAL A 273 11.41 0.80 -8.40
C VAL A 273 10.05 1.49 -8.48
N GLY A 274 9.87 2.57 -7.73
CA GLY A 274 8.61 3.29 -7.56
C GLY A 274 7.72 2.73 -6.44
N GLN A 275 8.07 1.60 -5.82
CA GLN A 275 7.34 1.08 -4.67
C GLN A 275 7.37 2.09 -3.52
N LYS A 276 6.21 2.40 -2.94
CA LYS A 276 6.13 3.22 -1.72
C LYS A 276 6.12 2.33 -0.49
N LEU A 277 6.92 2.71 0.49
CA LEU A 277 7.15 1.98 1.72
C LEU A 277 6.92 2.94 2.87
N LEU A 278 6.14 2.52 3.85
CA LEU A 278 5.92 3.28 5.07
C LEU A 278 6.75 2.66 6.18
N ASP A 279 7.73 3.39 6.69
CA ASP A 279 8.52 2.90 7.82
C ASP A 279 7.81 3.12 9.16
N ASN A 280 8.29 2.46 10.21
CA ASN A 280 7.82 2.68 11.58
C ASN A 280 8.27 4.01 12.20
N THR A 281 8.78 4.96 11.42
CA THR A 281 8.96 6.35 11.86
C THR A 281 7.82 7.23 11.34
N GLY A 282 6.97 6.69 10.46
CA GLY A 282 5.85 7.38 9.84
C GLY A 282 6.22 8.08 8.54
N VAL A 283 7.45 7.87 8.04
CA VAL A 283 7.92 8.46 6.80
C VAL A 283 7.60 7.51 5.64
N VAL A 284 7.03 8.06 4.57
CA VAL A 284 6.82 7.34 3.31
C VAL A 284 8.05 7.52 2.44
N ARG A 285 8.62 6.41 1.99
CA ARG A 285 9.80 6.38 1.12
C ARG A 285 9.49 5.66 -0.17
N THR A 286 10.15 6.07 -1.24
CA THR A 286 10.03 5.47 -2.57
C THR A 286 11.30 4.71 -2.90
N VAL A 287 11.15 3.49 -3.40
CA VAL A 287 12.28 2.68 -3.85
C VAL A 287 12.81 3.23 -5.17
N VAL A 288 14.09 3.61 -5.18
CA VAL A 288 14.76 4.17 -6.37
C VAL A 288 15.68 3.17 -7.05
N GLY A 289 16.03 2.08 -6.36
CA GLY A 289 16.87 1.02 -6.93
C GLY A 289 17.09 -0.16 -5.98
N VAL A 290 17.79 -1.17 -6.47
CA VAL A 290 18.28 -2.30 -5.68
C VAL A 290 19.77 -2.10 -5.44
N ASP A 291 20.24 -2.39 -4.22
CA ASP A 291 21.66 -2.30 -3.88
C ASP A 291 22.44 -3.30 -4.74
N LYS A 292 23.47 -2.82 -5.43
CA LYS A 292 24.30 -3.64 -6.31
C LYS A 292 25.34 -4.44 -5.53
N ASP A 293 25.69 -3.96 -4.34
CA ASP A 293 26.73 -4.53 -3.50
C ASP A 293 26.16 -5.58 -2.53
N ASP A 294 24.87 -5.45 -2.19
CA ASP A 294 24.16 -6.38 -1.32
C ASP A 294 22.81 -6.77 -1.93
N ALA A 295 22.65 -8.06 -2.21
CA ALA A 295 21.40 -8.59 -2.71
C ALA A 295 20.22 -8.38 -1.74
N ASN A 296 20.43 -8.04 -0.47
CA ASN A 296 19.38 -7.72 0.51
C ASN A 296 19.13 -6.22 0.71
N GLY A 297 19.92 -5.35 0.08
CA GLY A 297 19.77 -3.91 0.18
C GLY A 297 18.86 -3.36 -0.92
N ILE A 298 18.10 -2.31 -0.59
CA ILE A 298 17.48 -1.46 -1.61
C ILE A 298 17.74 0.02 -1.30
N LEU A 299 17.70 0.85 -2.34
CA LEU A 299 17.88 2.28 -2.24
C LEU A 299 16.52 2.98 -2.12
N VAL A 300 16.42 3.98 -1.25
CA VAL A 300 15.19 4.71 -0.97
C VAL A 300 15.36 6.23 -1.00
N ASP A 301 14.26 6.92 -1.31
CA ASP A 301 14.14 8.38 -1.26
C ASP A 301 12.84 8.79 -0.52
N PRO A 302 12.87 9.72 0.46
CA PRO A 302 14.04 10.40 0.99
C PRO A 302 15.00 9.44 1.72
N PRO A 303 16.28 9.81 1.92
CA PRO A 303 17.18 9.08 2.80
C PRO A 303 16.74 9.18 4.27
N PHE A 304 17.21 8.26 5.09
CA PHE A 304 17.07 8.28 6.54
C PHE A 304 17.92 9.40 7.16
N VAL A 305 17.56 9.85 8.36
CA VAL A 305 18.48 10.61 9.21
C VAL A 305 19.17 9.67 10.18
N LEU A 306 20.35 10.03 10.67
CA LEU A 306 21.14 9.20 11.57
C LEU A 306 20.35 8.75 12.82
N ALA A 307 19.46 9.60 13.33
CA ALA A 307 18.58 9.28 14.46
C ALA A 307 17.60 8.10 14.17
N ASN A 308 17.39 7.74 12.91
CA ASN A 308 16.56 6.62 12.51
C ASN A 308 17.34 5.33 12.21
N ALA A 309 18.66 5.40 12.14
CA ALA A 309 19.51 4.23 11.97
C ALA A 309 19.57 3.42 13.27
N GLY A 310 19.63 2.09 13.14
CA GLY A 310 19.85 1.20 14.28
C GLY A 310 21.25 0.60 14.23
N GLU A 311 21.75 0.09 15.35
CA GLU A 311 23.09 -0.53 15.48
C GLU A 311 23.19 -1.93 14.80
N GLY A 312 22.64 -2.09 13.59
CA GLY A 312 22.71 -3.32 12.80
C GLY A 312 21.63 -4.38 13.11
N ALA A 313 21.65 -5.47 12.35
CA ALA A 313 20.67 -6.55 12.46
C ALA A 313 20.76 -7.26 13.84
N GLY A 314 19.68 -7.16 14.63
CA GLY A 314 19.54 -7.90 15.89
C GLY A 314 19.80 -7.10 17.16
N VAL A 315 20.30 -5.87 17.07
CA VAL A 315 20.39 -4.97 18.23
C VAL A 315 19.01 -4.33 18.46
N ARG A 316 18.39 -4.63 19.60
CA ARG A 316 17.14 -4.00 20.02
C ARG A 316 17.46 -2.98 21.10
N PRO A 317 17.09 -1.69 20.95
CA PRO A 317 17.18 -0.75 22.06
C PRO A 317 16.37 -1.30 23.22
N THR A 318 16.82 -1.10 24.45
CA THR A 318 16.03 -1.46 25.64
C THR A 318 14.98 -0.39 25.95
N ASN A 319 15.22 0.85 25.50
CA ASN A 319 14.34 2.00 25.69
C ASN A 319 13.23 2.05 24.62
N LEU A 320 11.98 2.22 25.06
CA LEU A 320 10.81 2.34 24.20
C LEU A 320 10.87 3.56 23.26
N ALA A 321 11.40 4.69 23.73
CA ALA A 321 11.52 5.90 22.92
C ALA A 321 12.53 5.71 21.76
N GLU A 322 13.66 5.06 22.04
CA GLU A 322 14.68 4.73 21.01
C GLU A 322 14.13 3.74 19.97
N ARG A 323 13.33 2.76 20.41
CA ARG A 323 12.67 1.81 19.49
C ARG A 323 11.70 2.47 18.52
N ALA A 324 11.01 3.53 18.96
CA ALA A 324 10.12 4.27 18.08
C ALA A 324 10.90 5.08 17.03
N SER A 325 12.13 5.49 17.34
CA SER A 325 12.99 6.24 16.41
C SER A 325 13.67 5.36 15.36
N TRP A 326 14.04 4.12 15.69
CA TRP A 326 14.80 3.25 14.78
C TRP A 326 13.91 2.56 13.73
N VAL A 327 14.37 2.53 12.49
CA VAL A 327 13.68 1.83 11.41
C VAL A 327 13.90 0.32 11.55
N ARG A 328 12.81 -0.40 11.82
CA ARG A 328 12.79 -1.86 12.00
C ARG A 328 11.73 -2.59 11.20
N GLN A 329 10.73 -1.85 10.75
CA GLN A 329 9.57 -2.40 10.05
C GLN A 329 9.19 -1.45 8.93
N ILE A 330 8.85 -2.02 7.78
CA ILE A 330 8.18 -1.32 6.69
C ILE A 330 6.82 -1.95 6.43
N VAL A 331 5.87 -1.11 6.03
CA VAL A 331 4.56 -1.48 5.50
C VAL A 331 4.56 -1.23 4.00
N PHE A 332 4.02 -2.18 3.26
CA PHE A 332 3.90 -2.09 1.80
C PHE A 332 2.72 -2.93 1.32
N THR A 333 2.42 -2.85 0.03
CA THR A 333 1.45 -3.74 -0.63
C THR A 333 2.10 -4.45 -1.82
N PRO A 334 1.69 -5.67 -2.18
CA PRO A 334 2.22 -6.39 -3.35
C PRO A 334 2.16 -5.58 -4.66
N GLU A 335 1.08 -4.81 -4.84
CA GLU A 335 0.94 -3.79 -5.87
C GLU A 335 1.55 -2.46 -5.42
N THR A 336 2.17 -1.72 -6.34
CA THR A 336 2.69 -0.39 -6.05
C THR A 336 1.54 0.59 -5.76
N PRO A 337 1.47 1.13 -4.54
CA PRO A 337 0.41 2.08 -4.19
C PRO A 337 0.64 3.40 -4.92
N VAL A 338 -0.48 4.03 -5.29
CA VAL A 338 -0.49 5.29 -6.02
C VAL A 338 -0.25 6.46 -5.07
N ALA A 339 -0.79 6.37 -3.85
CA ALA A 339 -0.57 7.32 -2.78
C ALA A 339 -0.50 6.58 -1.44
N VAL A 340 0.29 7.12 -0.51
CA VAL A 340 0.31 6.71 0.89
C VAL A 340 0.29 8.00 1.71
N ARG A 341 -0.69 8.13 2.61
CA ARG A 341 -0.85 9.32 3.46
C ARG A 341 -0.88 8.89 4.91
N VAL A 342 -0.12 9.57 5.76
CA VAL A 342 -0.08 9.35 7.21
C VAL A 342 -0.72 10.53 7.91
N PHE A 343 -1.58 10.26 8.89
CA PHE A 343 -2.20 11.29 9.72
C PHE A 343 -2.42 10.78 11.14
N THR A 344 -2.63 11.70 12.08
CA THR A 344 -2.83 11.38 13.50
C THR A 344 -4.28 11.64 13.91
N ILE A 345 -4.83 10.74 14.71
CA ILE A 345 -6.14 10.83 15.36
C ILE A 345 -5.90 10.74 16.87
N GLY A 346 -6.19 11.80 17.60
CA GLY A 346 -6.10 11.87 19.06
C GLY A 346 -7.11 12.85 19.62
N ASP A 347 -7.08 13.03 20.94
CA ASP A 347 -7.86 14.06 21.62
C ASP A 347 -7.28 15.44 21.31
N ASP A 348 -7.54 15.93 20.10
CA ASP A 348 -7.52 17.37 19.84
C ASP A 348 -8.71 17.97 20.60
N SER A 349 -8.47 18.28 21.87
CA SER A 349 -9.38 19.06 22.72
C SER A 349 -9.60 20.47 22.17
#